data_AF-A0A928DXF5-F1
#
_entry.id   AF-A0A928DXF5-F1
#
_cell.length_a   1.000
_cell.length_b   1.000
_cell.length_c   1.000
_cell.angle_alpha   90.00
_cell.angle_beta   90.00
_cell.angle_gamma   90.00
#
_symmetry.space_group_name_H-M   'P 1'
#
loop_
_entity.id
_entity.type
_entity.pdbx_description
1 polymer ?
#
loop_
_entity_poly.entity_id
_entity_poly.type
_entity_poly.pdbx_seq_one_letter_code
_entity_poly.pdbx_strand_id
1 'polypeptide(L)'
;MKAIASAPVQNSVSETPITICQLLHSLNVGGAEILASRLARRLSGKKWRFVFFCLDASGVQADEMRAAGFPVEVLGRKPGFDRNCMKQLAQLWEKYQVRFVQAHQYTPFFYALGARGFTKKNPPILFTEHGRFFPDFPNFKHKIFNRIFMRSTDRITAVSQSVANAVIQNEGIPAARVEVIRNGIDEIRFTQNRMSEPQKTALRTSLGLTNERIILFTARLDPIKDHPTAIQAMKYLLNFPSIQTSDETPVLLLA
;
A
#
# COMPACT_ATOMS: atom_id res chain seq x y z
N MET A 1 -29.95 16.08 37.91
CA MET A 1 -29.63 16.00 36.47
C MET A 1 -28.98 17.31 36.04
N LYS A 2 -27.64 17.34 35.89
CA LYS A 2 -26.93 18.44 35.25
C LYS A 2 -26.37 17.91 33.94
N ALA A 3 -26.91 18.39 32.82
CA ALA A 3 -26.38 18.14 31.49
C ALA A 3 -25.13 19.03 31.31
N ILE A 4 -23.97 18.40 31.10
CA ILE A 4 -22.77 19.10 30.64
C ILE A 4 -22.85 19.10 29.12
N ALA A 5 -23.24 20.24 28.56
CA ALA A 5 -23.13 20.51 27.13
C ALA A 5 -21.64 20.66 26.78
N SER A 6 -21.11 19.75 25.96
CA SER A 6 -19.78 19.88 25.38
C SER A 6 -19.81 20.97 24.29
N ALA A 7 -19.11 22.07 24.53
CA ALA A 7 -18.93 23.13 23.54
C ALA A 7 -18.21 22.59 22.27
N PRO A 8 -18.59 23.04 21.07
CA PRO A 8 -17.92 22.63 19.84
C PRO A 8 -16.51 23.22 19.80
N VAL A 9 -15.52 22.35 19.60
CA VAL A 9 -14.13 22.74 19.35
C VAL A 9 -14.07 23.52 18.03
N GLN A 10 -13.98 24.85 18.13
CA GLN A 10 -13.71 25.72 16.99
C GLN A 10 -12.24 25.51 16.56
N ASN A 11 -12.03 24.61 15.60
CA ASN A 11 -10.76 24.51 14.90
C ASN A 11 -10.67 25.66 13.88
N SER A 12 -9.88 26.69 14.20
CA SER A 12 -9.36 27.65 13.23
C SER A 12 -8.43 26.91 12.27
N VAL A 13 -8.98 26.39 11.17
CA VAL A 13 -8.19 25.73 10.14
C VAL A 13 -7.36 26.80 9.43
N SER A 14 -6.04 26.71 9.56
CA SER A 14 -5.09 27.51 8.77
C SER A 14 -5.44 27.42 7.28
N GLU A 15 -5.47 28.57 6.58
CA GLU A 15 -5.78 28.66 5.14
C GLU A 15 -4.83 27.86 4.24
N THR A 16 -3.70 27.37 4.77
CA THR A 16 -2.76 26.51 4.05
C THR A 16 -3.08 25.03 4.25
N PRO A 17 -3.19 24.24 3.15
CA PRO A 17 -3.47 22.82 3.23
C PRO A 17 -2.35 22.06 3.94
N ILE A 18 -2.71 20.99 4.66
CA ILE A 18 -1.74 20.11 5.31
C ILE A 18 -1.03 19.28 4.24
N THR A 19 0.29 19.45 4.10
CA THR A 19 1.09 18.63 3.18
C THR A 19 1.38 17.25 3.76
N ILE A 20 0.86 16.21 3.11
CA ILE A 20 1.15 14.80 3.36
C ILE A 20 2.19 14.31 2.35
N CYS A 21 3.27 13.72 2.85
CA CYS A 21 4.25 13.00 2.06
C CYS A 21 3.88 11.51 1.98
N GLN A 22 3.68 11.01 0.77
CA GLN A 22 3.62 9.59 0.46
C GLN A 22 5.05 9.12 0.14
N LEU A 23 5.68 8.41 1.08
CA LEU A 23 7.05 7.93 0.96
C LEU A 23 7.05 6.44 0.59
N LEU A 24 7.60 6.12 -0.58
CA LEU A 24 7.59 4.78 -1.16
C LEU A 24 8.99 4.37 -1.64
N HIS A 25 9.18 3.09 -1.97
CA HIS A 25 10.37 2.64 -2.71
C HIS A 25 10.43 3.23 -4.11
N SER A 26 9.32 3.09 -4.84
CA SER A 26 9.11 3.59 -6.20
C SER A 26 7.61 3.75 -6.46
N LEU A 27 7.23 4.39 -7.57
CA LEU A 27 5.83 4.49 -8.02
C LEU A 27 5.54 3.50 -9.16
N ASN A 28 5.89 2.23 -8.95
CA ASN A 28 5.59 1.15 -9.91
C ASN A 28 4.14 0.67 -9.80
N VAL A 29 3.75 -0.28 -10.64
CA VAL A 29 2.42 -0.89 -10.58
C VAL A 29 2.40 -1.94 -9.47
N GLY A 30 1.92 -1.53 -8.30
CA GLY A 30 1.78 -2.38 -7.12
C GLY A 30 0.62 -1.91 -6.23
N GLY A 31 0.24 -2.74 -5.25
CA GLY A 31 -0.92 -2.47 -4.40
C GLY A 31 -0.77 -1.21 -3.54
N ALA A 32 0.44 -0.99 -2.99
CA ALA A 32 0.72 0.14 -2.12
C ALA A 32 0.73 1.48 -2.89
N GLU A 33 1.33 1.48 -4.08
CA GLU A 33 1.47 2.62 -4.97
C GLU A 33 0.11 3.05 -5.52
N ILE A 34 -0.71 2.08 -5.97
CA ILE A 34 -2.07 2.33 -6.44
C ILE A 34 -2.94 2.90 -5.31
N LEU A 35 -2.80 2.41 -4.08
CA LEU A 35 -3.53 2.94 -2.94
C LEU A 35 -3.13 4.40 -2.66
N ALA A 36 -1.82 4.68 -2.61
CA ALA A 36 -1.29 6.01 -2.36
C ALA A 36 -1.74 7.02 -3.43
N SER A 37 -1.67 6.64 -4.70
CA SER A 37 -2.08 7.49 -5.83
C SER A 37 -3.59 7.77 -5.81
N ARG A 38 -4.42 6.76 -5.55
CA ARG A 38 -5.88 6.92 -5.40
C ARG A 38 -6.25 7.79 -4.21
N LEU A 39 -5.60 7.59 -3.06
CA LEU A 39 -5.86 8.37 -1.87
C LEU A 39 -5.58 9.85 -2.13
N ALA A 40 -4.44 10.17 -2.74
CA ALA A 40 -4.09 11.54 -3.11
C ALA A 40 -5.09 12.14 -4.10
N ARG A 41 -5.46 11.41 -5.16
CA ARG A 41 -6.43 11.89 -6.16
C ARG A 41 -7.80 12.18 -5.56
N ARG A 42 -8.25 11.39 -4.58
CA ARG A 42 -9.57 11.55 -3.95
C ARG A 42 -9.59 12.62 -2.85
N LEU A 43 -8.49 12.78 -2.10
CA LEU A 43 -8.46 13.65 -0.92
C LEU A 43 -7.75 14.99 -1.14
N SER A 44 -7.00 15.14 -2.23
CA SER A 44 -6.34 16.41 -2.56
C SER A 44 -7.37 17.53 -2.73
N GLY A 45 -7.10 18.69 -2.14
CA GLY A 45 -8.00 19.85 -2.19
C GLY A 45 -7.65 20.89 -1.15
N LYS A 46 -8.64 21.69 -0.73
CA LYS A 46 -8.43 22.83 0.19
C LYS A 46 -7.79 22.44 1.53
N LYS A 47 -8.06 21.22 2.03
CA LYS A 47 -7.58 20.77 3.35
C LYS A 47 -6.26 19.98 3.28
N TRP A 48 -6.04 19.23 2.21
CA TRP A 48 -4.93 18.28 2.12
C TRP A 48 -4.19 18.45 0.80
N ARG A 49 -2.86 18.52 0.89
CA ARG A 49 -1.95 18.52 -0.26
C ARG A 49 -1.09 17.27 -0.19
N PHE A 50 -0.84 16.62 -1.32
CA PHE A 50 0.00 15.44 -1.38
C PHE A 50 1.30 15.70 -2.15
N VAL A 51 2.39 15.10 -1.68
CA VAL A 51 3.68 15.00 -2.37
C VAL A 51 4.16 13.57 -2.31
N PHE A 52 4.86 13.11 -3.35
CA PHE A 52 5.35 11.74 -3.45
C PHE A 52 6.86 11.73 -3.47
N PHE A 53 7.47 11.02 -2.52
CA PHE A 53 8.91 10.84 -2.48
C PHE A 53 9.24 9.36 -2.66
N CYS A 54 10.06 9.05 -3.66
CA CYS A 54 10.51 7.70 -3.95
C CYS A 54 11.96 7.53 -3.51
N LEU A 55 12.24 6.52 -2.69
CA LEU A 55 13.60 6.25 -2.24
C LEU A 55 14.52 5.84 -3.39
N ASP A 56 14.11 4.85 -4.18
CA ASP A 56 15.01 4.13 -5.08
C ASP A 56 14.93 4.67 -6.51
N ALA A 57 13.73 4.69 -7.09
CA ALA A 57 13.54 5.05 -8.49
C ALA A 57 12.18 5.70 -8.76
N SER A 58 12.07 6.35 -9.92
CA SER A 58 10.76 6.64 -10.53
C SER A 58 10.05 5.33 -10.87
N GLY A 59 8.74 5.38 -11.10
CA GLY A 59 8.01 4.24 -11.64
C GLY A 59 6.95 4.69 -12.63
N VAL A 60 6.26 3.75 -13.27
CA VAL A 60 5.27 4.04 -14.33
C VAL A 60 4.20 5.04 -13.88
N GLN A 61 3.73 4.94 -12.63
CA GLN A 61 2.73 5.87 -12.10
C GLN A 61 3.31 7.26 -11.76
N ALA A 62 4.63 7.43 -11.71
CA ALA A 62 5.23 8.71 -11.35
C ALA A 62 4.87 9.81 -12.36
N ASP A 63 4.93 9.49 -13.65
CA ASP A 63 4.63 10.47 -14.71
C ASP A 63 3.14 10.80 -14.74
N GLU A 64 2.26 9.82 -14.51
CA GLU A 64 0.82 10.05 -14.36
C GLU A 64 0.50 10.96 -13.16
N MET A 65 1.25 10.81 -12.06
CA MET A 65 1.06 11.65 -10.87
C MET A 65 1.60 13.07 -11.10
N ARG A 66 2.75 13.21 -11.77
CA ARG A 66 3.27 14.51 -12.20
C ARG A 66 2.31 15.23 -13.14
N ALA A 67 1.79 14.52 -14.14
CA ALA A 67 0.80 15.05 -15.09
C ALA A 67 -0.51 15.47 -14.39
N ALA A 68 -0.88 14.77 -13.30
CA ALA A 68 -2.01 15.14 -12.46
C ALA A 68 -1.71 16.27 -11.45
N GLY A 69 -0.54 16.90 -11.53
CA GLY A 69 -0.16 18.07 -10.73
C GLY A 69 0.46 17.75 -9.36
N PHE A 70 0.77 16.48 -9.08
CA PHE A 70 1.42 16.09 -7.83
C PHE A 70 2.94 16.20 -7.93
N PRO A 71 3.63 16.84 -6.98
CA PRO A 71 5.09 16.79 -6.92
C PRO A 71 5.57 15.36 -6.66
N VAL A 72 6.52 14.89 -7.49
CA VAL A 72 7.17 13.59 -7.36
C VAL A 72 8.68 13.76 -7.38
N GLU A 73 9.34 13.47 -6.26
CA GLU A 73 10.80 13.53 -6.10
C GLU A 73 11.38 12.12 -5.96
N VAL A 74 12.55 11.89 -6.55
CA VAL A 74 13.26 10.60 -6.48
C VAL A 74 14.61 10.84 -5.82
N LEU A 75 14.89 10.11 -4.74
CA LEU A 75 16.11 10.31 -3.95
C LEU A 75 17.31 9.53 -4.52
N GLY A 76 17.09 8.42 -5.22
CA GLY A 76 18.17 7.61 -5.78
C GLY A 76 19.02 6.93 -4.70
N ARG A 77 18.37 6.34 -3.70
CA ARG A 77 19.00 5.66 -2.56
C ARG A 77 19.95 4.58 -3.03
N LYS A 78 21.16 4.57 -2.48
CA LYS A 78 22.17 3.56 -2.78
C LYS A 78 21.90 2.25 -2.02
N PRO A 79 22.37 1.09 -2.54
CA PRO A 79 22.29 -0.17 -1.82
C PRO A 79 22.90 -0.09 -0.42
N GLY A 80 22.30 -0.83 0.53
CA GLY A 80 22.71 -0.79 1.94
C GLY A 80 22.15 0.42 2.70
N PHE A 81 22.91 0.87 3.71
CA PHE A 81 22.55 2.02 4.54
C PHE A 81 23.04 3.33 3.89
N ASP A 82 22.12 4.26 3.67
CA ASP A 82 22.39 5.52 2.94
C ASP A 82 22.01 6.75 3.78
N ARG A 83 22.98 7.28 4.51
CA ARG A 83 22.79 8.48 5.33
C ARG A 83 22.47 9.72 4.49
N ASN A 84 22.97 9.80 3.25
CA ASN A 84 22.72 10.94 2.39
C ASN A 84 21.25 10.99 1.95
N CYS A 85 20.67 9.83 1.64
CA CYS A 85 19.25 9.70 1.36
C CYS A 85 18.39 10.22 2.54
N MET A 86 18.72 9.90 3.79
CA MET A 86 18.02 10.45 4.97
C MET A 86 18.12 11.99 5.06
N LYS A 87 19.30 12.55 4.78
CA LYS A 87 19.52 14.00 4.77
C LYS A 87 18.73 14.69 3.66
N GLN A 88 18.72 14.13 2.45
CA GLN A 88 17.93 14.65 1.33
C GLN A 88 16.43 14.58 1.63
N LEU A 89 15.96 13.48 2.23
CA LEU A 89 14.57 13.34 2.65
C LEU A 89 14.16 14.45 3.64
N ALA A 90 15.02 14.75 4.62
CA ALA A 90 14.81 15.84 5.56
C ALA A 90 14.75 17.22 4.86
N GLN A 91 15.62 17.46 3.88
CA GLN A 91 15.59 18.70 3.08
C GLN A 91 14.29 18.83 2.27
N LEU A 92 13.79 17.72 1.71
CA LEU A 92 12.50 17.70 1.01
C LEU A 92 11.33 17.98 1.95
N TRP A 93 11.36 17.48 3.20
CA TRP A 93 10.34 17.82 4.19
C TRP A 93 10.28 19.32 4.47
N GLU A 94 11.44 19.99 4.53
CA GLU A 94 11.51 21.44 4.66
C GLU A 94 11.02 22.15 3.40
N LYS A 95 11.56 21.80 2.23
CA LYS A 95 11.17 22.37 0.93
C LYS A 95 9.67 22.34 0.69
N TYR A 96 9.03 21.20 0.95
CA TYR A 96 7.60 21.00 0.67
C TYR A 96 6.68 21.30 1.85
N GLN A 97 7.23 21.78 2.97
CA GLN A 97 6.47 22.02 4.20
C GLN A 97 5.65 20.79 4.64
N VAL A 98 6.25 19.60 4.56
CA VAL A 98 5.63 18.33 4.95
C VAL A 98 5.24 18.35 6.43
N ARG A 99 3.97 18.10 6.72
CA ARG A 99 3.44 18.06 8.09
C ARG A 99 3.11 16.64 8.56
N PHE A 100 3.03 15.69 7.63
CA PHE A 100 2.75 14.29 7.91
C PHE A 100 3.42 13.41 6.86
N VAL A 101 4.00 12.28 7.28
CA VAL A 101 4.64 11.32 6.38
C VAL A 101 3.92 10.00 6.50
N GLN A 102 3.41 9.48 5.39
CA GLN A 102 2.94 8.12 5.26
C GLN A 102 4.01 7.30 4.53
N ALA A 103 4.68 6.43 5.27
CA ALA A 103 5.70 5.53 4.75
C ALA A 103 5.07 4.18 4.41
N HIS A 104 5.20 3.76 3.15
CA HIS A 104 4.68 2.49 2.66
C HIS A 104 5.79 1.45 2.73
N GLN A 105 5.60 0.40 3.53
CA GLN A 105 6.60 -0.65 3.82
C GLN A 105 7.76 -0.19 4.74
N TYR A 106 8.47 -1.17 5.28
CA TYR A 106 9.46 -0.93 6.34
C TYR A 106 10.65 -0.07 5.92
N THR A 107 11.20 -0.21 4.70
CA THR A 107 12.39 0.57 4.31
C THR A 107 12.09 2.07 4.23
N PRO A 108 11.02 2.54 3.54
CA PRO A 108 10.53 3.91 3.68
C PRO A 108 10.38 4.38 5.13
N PHE A 109 9.81 3.55 6.00
CA PHE A 109 9.64 3.90 7.40
C PHE A 109 10.98 4.10 8.13
N PHE A 110 11.94 3.18 7.93
CA PHE A 110 13.29 3.26 8.48
C PHE A 110 14.01 4.55 8.04
N TYR A 111 13.95 4.89 6.75
CA TYR A 111 14.56 6.11 6.22
C TYR A 111 13.87 7.38 6.72
N ALA A 112 12.54 7.37 6.89
CA ALA A 112 11.81 8.48 7.50
C ALA A 112 12.22 8.67 8.97
N LEU A 113 12.30 7.61 9.77
CA LEU A 113 12.77 7.70 11.15
C LEU A 113 14.19 8.28 11.23
N GLY A 114 15.10 7.85 10.35
CA GLY A 114 16.47 8.35 10.30
C GLY A 114 16.57 9.81 9.83
N ALA A 115 15.70 10.25 8.92
CA ALA A 115 15.66 11.64 8.43
C ALA A 115 15.40 12.66 9.56
N ARG A 116 14.76 12.26 10.66
CA ARG A 116 14.54 13.10 11.85
C ARG A 116 15.81 13.68 12.45
N GLY A 117 16.93 12.97 12.33
CA GLY A 117 18.22 13.44 12.82
C GLY A 117 18.77 14.64 12.04
N PHE A 118 18.15 15.01 10.90
CA PHE A 118 18.65 16.04 9.98
C PHE A 118 17.71 17.25 9.84
N THR A 119 16.61 17.32 10.58
CA THR A 119 15.62 18.41 10.49
C THR A 119 14.95 18.68 11.83
N LYS A 120 14.55 19.94 12.06
CA LYS A 120 13.73 20.32 13.22
C LYS A 120 12.23 20.05 12.99
N LYS A 121 11.77 20.03 11.74
CA LYS A 121 10.35 19.87 11.37
C LYS A 121 9.71 18.60 11.91
N ASN A 122 10.43 17.49 11.85
CA ASN A 122 10.06 16.19 12.45
C ASN A 122 8.56 15.85 12.39
N PRO A 123 7.98 15.71 11.18
CA PRO A 123 6.58 15.35 11.05
C PRO A 123 6.27 13.99 11.71
N PRO A 124 5.05 13.78 12.24
CA PRO A 124 4.56 12.46 12.61
C PRO A 124 4.64 11.51 11.42
N ILE A 125 4.99 10.25 11.69
CA ILE A 125 5.13 9.22 10.67
C ILE A 125 4.05 8.15 10.89
N LEU A 126 3.30 7.88 9.84
CA LEU A 126 2.44 6.72 9.71
C LEU A 126 3.15 5.67 8.87
N PHE A 127 3.40 4.50 9.43
CA PHE A 127 3.90 3.36 8.68
C PHE A 127 2.72 2.48 8.25
N THR A 128 2.51 2.31 6.95
CA THR A 128 1.52 1.37 6.42
C THR A 128 2.21 0.15 5.83
N GLU A 129 1.97 -1.02 6.41
CA GLU A 129 2.49 -2.30 5.91
C GLU A 129 1.44 -3.01 5.06
N HIS A 130 1.79 -3.29 3.80
CA HIS A 130 0.88 -3.80 2.76
C HIS A 130 1.01 -5.29 2.53
N GLY A 131 2.09 -5.89 3.00
CA GLY A 131 2.40 -7.29 2.76
C GLY A 131 3.88 -7.54 2.96
N ARG A 132 4.22 -8.78 3.29
CA ARG A 132 5.57 -9.14 3.72
C ARG A 132 6.10 -10.27 2.85
N PHE A 133 7.40 -10.27 2.62
CA PHE A 133 8.07 -11.41 2.01
C PHE A 133 8.01 -12.60 2.97
N PHE A 134 7.86 -13.80 2.42
CA PHE A 134 7.93 -15.04 3.19
C PHE A 134 9.17 -15.82 2.78
N PRO A 135 9.93 -16.41 3.72
CA PRO A 135 9.75 -16.33 5.17
C PRO A 135 10.10 -14.95 5.74
N ASP A 136 9.34 -14.52 6.75
CA ASP A 136 9.55 -13.25 7.46
C ASP A 136 10.15 -13.55 8.83
N PHE A 137 11.30 -12.94 9.13
CA PHE A 137 12.05 -13.22 10.35
C PHE A 137 12.19 -11.98 11.24
N PRO A 138 12.17 -12.14 12.58
CA PRO A 138 12.48 -11.04 13.49
C PRO A 138 13.85 -10.45 13.23
N ASN A 139 13.93 -9.12 13.20
CA ASN A 139 15.20 -8.41 13.04
C ASN A 139 15.50 -7.57 14.28
N PHE A 140 16.43 -8.04 15.12
CA PHE A 140 16.78 -7.37 16.36
C PHE A 140 17.27 -5.93 16.17
N LYS A 141 17.97 -5.64 15.06
CA LYS A 141 18.42 -4.28 14.73
C LYS A 141 17.23 -3.37 14.44
N HIS A 142 16.19 -3.87 13.77
CA HIS A 142 14.95 -3.14 13.55
C HIS A 142 14.26 -2.82 14.89
N LYS A 143 14.17 -3.79 15.80
CA LYS A 143 13.56 -3.60 17.13
C LYS A 143 14.24 -2.49 17.92
N ILE A 144 15.57 -2.50 17.98
CA ILE A 144 16.35 -1.45 18.67
C ILE A 144 16.12 -0.10 17.99
N PHE A 145 16.26 -0.05 16.66
CA PHE A 145 16.13 1.19 15.91
C PHE A 145 14.75 1.83 16.10
N ASN A 146 13.68 1.05 15.96
CA ASN A 146 12.32 1.52 16.16
C ASN A 146 12.09 2.03 17.58
N ARG A 147 12.60 1.31 18.59
CA ARG A 147 12.50 1.73 19.99
C ARG A 147 13.17 3.07 20.26
N ILE A 148 14.29 3.36 19.60
CA ILE A 148 15.06 4.60 19.79
C ILE A 148 14.43 5.79 19.03
N PHE A 149 14.03 5.58 17.77
CA PHE A 149 13.69 6.69 16.87
C PHE A 149 12.19 6.97 16.75
N MET A 150 11.32 6.03 17.14
CA MET A 150 9.87 6.27 17.13
C MET A 150 9.44 7.21 18.25
N ARG A 151 8.53 8.13 17.92
CA ARG A 151 7.89 9.05 18.86
C ARG A 151 6.49 8.57 19.22
N SER A 152 5.93 9.14 20.29
CA SER A 152 4.55 8.87 20.73
C SER A 152 3.49 9.28 19.70
N THR A 153 3.84 10.13 18.73
CA THR A 153 2.97 10.56 17.63
C THR A 153 2.93 9.58 16.46
N ASP A 154 3.84 8.62 16.40
CA ASP A 154 3.94 7.69 15.28
C ASP A 154 2.94 6.56 15.41
N ARG A 155 2.33 6.22 14.28
CA ARG A 155 1.30 5.19 14.19
C ARG A 155 1.63 4.21 13.07
N ILE A 156 1.04 3.04 13.17
CA ILE A 156 1.23 1.96 12.22
C ILE A 156 -0.13 1.46 11.81
N THR A 157 -0.30 1.26 10.51
CA THR A 157 -1.46 0.58 9.96
C THR A 157 -1.02 -0.68 9.23
N ALA A 158 -1.76 -1.76 9.45
CA ALA A 158 -1.55 -3.04 8.79
C ALA A 158 -2.82 -3.42 8.01
N VAL A 159 -2.64 -3.97 6.81
CA VAL A 159 -3.77 -4.34 5.95
C VAL A 159 -4.53 -5.59 6.41
N SER A 160 -3.97 -6.33 7.36
CA SER A 160 -4.58 -7.51 7.96
C SER A 160 -4.06 -7.75 9.39
N GLN A 161 -4.76 -8.60 10.14
CA GLN A 161 -4.30 -9.02 11.46
C GLN A 161 -2.98 -9.80 11.41
N SER A 162 -2.75 -10.61 10.37
CA SER A 162 -1.49 -11.35 10.21
C SER A 162 -0.31 -10.39 10.01
N VAL A 163 -0.48 -9.34 9.21
CA VAL A 163 0.53 -8.30 9.02
C VAL A 163 0.75 -7.50 10.30
N ALA A 164 -0.31 -7.16 11.04
CA ALA A 164 -0.19 -6.47 12.33
C ALA A 164 0.64 -7.29 13.33
N ASN A 165 0.33 -8.58 13.45
CA ASN A 165 1.06 -9.49 14.35
C ASN A 165 2.54 -9.58 13.95
N ALA A 166 2.83 -9.71 12.66
CA ALA A 166 4.20 -9.73 12.15
C ALA A 166 4.95 -8.43 12.50
N VAL A 167 4.34 -7.27 12.29
CA VAL A 167 4.96 -5.97 12.63
C VAL A 167 5.26 -5.83 14.13
N ILE A 168 4.37 -6.33 14.98
CA ILE A 168 4.57 -6.33 16.44
C ILE A 168 5.73 -7.26 16.81
N GLN A 169 5.72 -8.48 16.29
CA GLN A 169 6.65 -9.55 16.67
C GLN A 169 8.05 -9.36 16.06
N ASN A 170 8.13 -8.95 14.80
CA ASN A 170 9.38 -8.94 14.02
C ASN A 170 10.12 -7.59 14.14
N GLU A 171 9.39 -6.47 14.14
CA GLU A 171 9.92 -5.11 14.24
C GLU A 171 9.86 -4.54 15.66
N GLY A 172 9.22 -5.23 16.60
CA GLY A 172 9.14 -4.82 18.01
C GLY A 172 8.28 -3.58 18.22
N ILE A 173 7.32 -3.33 17.33
CA ILE A 173 6.43 -2.19 17.42
C ILE A 173 5.36 -2.45 18.50
N PRO A 174 5.12 -1.52 19.44
CA PRO A 174 4.10 -1.71 20.48
C PRO A 174 2.71 -1.88 19.89
N ALA A 175 1.97 -2.91 20.33
CA ALA A 175 0.62 -3.21 19.85
C ALA A 175 -0.35 -2.01 19.95
N ALA A 176 -0.23 -1.20 21.00
CA ALA A 176 -1.02 0.03 21.19
C ALA A 176 -0.80 1.11 20.10
N ARG A 177 0.18 0.95 19.22
CA ARG A 177 0.46 1.86 18.09
C ARG A 177 0.08 1.27 16.73
N VAL A 178 -0.41 0.02 16.70
CA VAL A 178 -0.74 -0.71 15.48
C VAL A 178 -2.26 -0.85 15.35
N GLU A 179 -2.79 -0.44 14.21
CA GLU A 179 -4.20 -0.57 13.86
C GLU A 179 -4.36 -1.38 12.58
N VAL A 180 -5.40 -2.22 12.50
CA VAL A 180 -5.72 -2.95 11.27
C VAL A 180 -6.69 -2.12 10.44
N ILE A 181 -6.23 -1.65 9.29
CA ILE A 181 -7.07 -0.97 8.30
C ILE A 181 -7.01 -1.78 7.00
N ARG A 182 -8.09 -2.50 6.71
CA ARG A 182 -8.20 -3.30 5.48
C ARG A 182 -8.25 -2.38 4.25
N ASN A 183 -7.57 -2.79 3.20
CA ASN A 183 -7.62 -2.08 1.92
C ASN A 183 -9.04 -2.07 1.36
N GLY A 184 -9.48 -0.90 0.90
CA GLY A 184 -10.74 -0.75 0.19
C GLY A 184 -10.62 -1.15 -1.28
N ILE A 185 -11.75 -1.53 -1.88
CA ILE A 185 -11.90 -1.72 -3.33
C ILE A 185 -12.78 -0.61 -3.91
N ASP A 186 -12.59 -0.32 -5.20
CA ASP A 186 -13.45 0.64 -5.90
C ASP A 186 -14.74 -0.08 -6.32
N GLU A 187 -15.75 -0.02 -5.47
CA GLU A 187 -17.02 -0.73 -5.69
C GLU A 187 -17.64 -0.36 -7.04
N ILE A 188 -17.67 0.93 -7.40
CA ILE A 188 -18.22 1.40 -8.68
C ILE A 188 -17.53 0.72 -9.86
N ARG A 189 -16.19 0.69 -9.85
CA ARG A 189 -15.40 0.03 -10.90
C ARG A 189 -15.75 -1.46 -11.02
N PHE A 190 -15.98 -2.14 -9.90
CA PHE A 190 -16.21 -3.59 -9.87
C PHE A 190 -17.69 -4.01 -9.94
N THR A 191 -18.64 -3.11 -9.72
CA THR A 191 -20.08 -3.44 -9.75
C THR A 191 -20.80 -2.86 -10.96
N GLN A 192 -20.43 -1.65 -11.43
CA GLN A 192 -21.18 -0.91 -12.46
C GLN A 192 -20.65 -1.12 -13.88
N ASN A 193 -19.35 -1.43 -14.03
CA ASN A 193 -18.73 -1.60 -15.35
C ASN A 193 -18.89 -3.05 -15.87
N ARG A 194 -20.12 -3.53 -15.96
CA ARG A 194 -20.42 -4.89 -16.45
C ARG A 194 -20.34 -4.91 -17.96
N MET A 195 -19.45 -5.76 -18.49
CA MET A 195 -19.42 -6.06 -19.93
C MET A 195 -20.78 -6.62 -20.38
N SER A 196 -21.26 -6.19 -21.54
CA SER A 196 -22.46 -6.76 -22.16
C SER A 196 -22.22 -8.23 -22.55
N GLU A 197 -23.28 -9.03 -22.71
CA GLU A 197 -23.14 -10.44 -23.13
C GLU A 197 -22.33 -10.59 -24.44
N PRO A 198 -22.55 -9.77 -25.49
CA PRO A 198 -21.70 -9.80 -26.67
C PRO A 198 -20.21 -9.55 -26.39
N GLN A 199 -19.88 -8.63 -25.47
CA GLN A 199 -18.50 -8.35 -25.08
C GLN A 199 -17.88 -9.51 -24.30
N LYS A 200 -18.66 -10.16 -23.43
CA LYS A 200 -18.21 -11.36 -22.70
C LYS A 200 -17.92 -12.49 -23.67
N THR A 201 -18.82 -12.75 -24.61
CA THR A 201 -18.63 -13.78 -25.65
C THR A 201 -17.39 -13.47 -26.48
N ALA A 202 -17.22 -12.23 -26.94
CA ALA A 202 -16.04 -11.83 -27.69
C ALA A 202 -14.72 -12.04 -26.91
N LEU A 203 -14.70 -11.69 -25.62
CA LEU A 203 -13.53 -11.91 -24.76
C LEU A 203 -13.25 -13.41 -24.56
N ARG A 204 -14.29 -14.22 -24.30
CA ARG A 204 -14.14 -15.69 -24.21
C ARG A 204 -13.55 -16.25 -25.50
N THR A 205 -14.11 -15.90 -26.65
CA THR A 205 -13.60 -16.32 -27.96
C THR A 205 -12.14 -15.89 -28.17
N SER A 206 -11.77 -14.66 -27.78
CA SER A 206 -10.39 -14.19 -27.90
C SER A 206 -9.37 -14.96 -27.04
N LEU A 207 -9.84 -15.60 -25.97
CA LEU A 207 -9.06 -16.47 -25.10
C LEU A 207 -9.14 -17.95 -25.51
N GLY A 208 -9.79 -18.26 -26.63
CA GLY A 208 -10.02 -19.64 -27.10
C GLY A 208 -11.06 -20.41 -26.31
N LEU A 209 -11.94 -19.71 -25.59
CA LEU A 209 -12.97 -20.30 -24.73
C LEU A 209 -14.34 -20.19 -25.39
N THR A 210 -15.13 -21.26 -25.25
CA THR A 210 -16.51 -21.36 -25.70
C THR A 210 -17.41 -21.47 -24.47
N ASN A 211 -17.63 -22.67 -23.94
CA ASN A 211 -18.55 -22.97 -22.84
C ASN A 211 -17.83 -23.48 -21.58
N GLU A 212 -16.51 -23.40 -21.51
CA GLU A 212 -15.73 -23.87 -20.36
C GLU A 212 -16.03 -23.07 -19.09
N ARG A 213 -16.00 -23.75 -17.93
CA ARG A 213 -16.05 -23.11 -16.62
C ARG A 213 -14.71 -22.49 -16.32
N ILE A 214 -14.68 -21.18 -16.11
CA ILE A 214 -13.43 -20.45 -15.86
C ILE A 214 -13.15 -20.39 -14.37
N ILE A 215 -11.97 -20.88 -13.98
CA ILE A 215 -11.35 -20.61 -12.69
C ILE A 215 -10.26 -19.58 -12.95
N LEU A 216 -10.40 -18.38 -12.39
CA LEU A 216 -9.46 -17.28 -12.59
C LEU A 216 -8.56 -17.13 -11.35
N PHE A 217 -7.25 -17.20 -11.56
CA PHE A 217 -6.25 -16.93 -10.54
C PHE A 217 -5.44 -15.70 -10.96
N THR A 218 -5.68 -14.56 -10.30
CA THR A 218 -5.02 -13.29 -10.64
C THR A 218 -3.94 -12.93 -9.64
N ALA A 219 -2.66 -13.14 -9.99
CA ALA A 219 -1.53 -12.76 -9.17
C ALA A 219 -0.21 -12.68 -9.95
N ARG A 220 0.74 -11.88 -9.42
CA ARG A 220 2.14 -11.93 -9.90
C ARG A 220 2.67 -13.35 -9.79
N LEU A 221 3.37 -13.85 -10.81
CA LEU A 221 4.09 -15.13 -10.82
C LEU A 221 5.28 -15.13 -9.84
N ASP A 222 4.95 -15.15 -8.56
CA ASP A 222 5.85 -15.07 -7.42
C ASP A 222 5.62 -16.32 -6.55
N PRO A 223 6.69 -16.95 -6.01
CA PRO A 223 6.56 -18.14 -5.16
C PRO A 223 5.57 -17.96 -4.00
N ILE A 224 5.44 -16.75 -3.44
CA ILE A 224 4.52 -16.48 -2.33
C ILE A 224 3.04 -16.66 -2.70
N LYS A 225 2.73 -16.67 -4.00
CA LYS A 225 1.37 -16.83 -4.51
C LYS A 225 1.00 -18.29 -4.75
N ASP A 226 1.96 -19.21 -4.67
CA ASP A 226 1.71 -20.65 -4.67
C ASP A 226 0.82 -21.15 -5.83
N HIS A 227 1.10 -20.65 -7.04
CA HIS A 227 0.49 -21.14 -8.29
C HIS A 227 0.55 -22.67 -8.44
N PRO A 228 1.64 -23.38 -8.02
CA PRO A 228 1.68 -24.84 -8.08
C PRO A 228 0.51 -25.50 -7.35
N THR A 229 0.13 -25.01 -6.17
CA THR A 229 -1.03 -25.53 -5.43
C THR A 229 -2.33 -25.33 -6.21
N ALA A 230 -2.53 -24.18 -6.88
CA ALA A 230 -3.71 -23.95 -7.72
C ALA A 230 -3.78 -24.95 -8.89
N ILE A 231 -2.64 -25.22 -9.54
CA ILE A 231 -2.55 -26.20 -10.62
C ILE A 231 -2.80 -27.61 -10.10
N GLN A 232 -2.24 -27.97 -8.94
CA GLN A 232 -2.48 -29.28 -8.32
C GLN A 232 -3.95 -29.46 -7.93
N ALA A 233 -4.61 -28.39 -7.47
CA ALA A 233 -6.02 -28.40 -7.13
C ALA A 233 -6.92 -28.79 -8.32
N MET A 234 -6.54 -28.43 -9.55
CA MET A 234 -7.26 -28.83 -10.77
C MET A 234 -7.37 -30.35 -10.94
N LYS A 235 -6.37 -31.12 -10.46
CA LYS A 235 -6.42 -32.59 -10.53
C LYS A 235 -7.54 -33.17 -9.66
N TYR A 236 -7.84 -32.53 -8.53
CA TYR A 236 -8.90 -32.99 -7.64
C TYR A 236 -10.29 -32.57 -8.13
N LEU A 237 -10.39 -31.43 -8.82
CA LEU A 237 -11.66 -30.94 -9.38
C LEU A 237 -12.30 -31.95 -10.35
N LEU A 238 -11.50 -32.67 -11.13
CA LEU A 238 -11.98 -33.69 -12.06
C LEU A 238 -12.61 -34.91 -11.37
N ASN A 239 -12.42 -35.08 -10.06
CA ASN A 239 -12.98 -36.20 -9.30
C ASN A 239 -14.38 -35.90 -8.73
N PHE A 240 -14.89 -34.67 -8.86
CA PHE A 240 -16.22 -34.33 -8.38
C PHE A 240 -17.30 -34.73 -9.39
N PRO A 241 -18.32 -35.52 -9.01
CA PRO A 241 -19.37 -35.99 -9.92
C PRO A 241 -20.09 -34.85 -10.67
N SER A 242 -20.32 -33.71 -10.00
CA SER A 242 -20.97 -32.53 -10.57
C SER A 242 -20.16 -31.81 -11.66
N ILE A 243 -18.86 -32.11 -11.77
CA ILE A 243 -17.99 -31.62 -12.84
C ILE A 243 -17.93 -32.65 -13.96
N GLN A 244 -17.93 -33.94 -13.65
CA GLN A 244 -17.90 -35.03 -14.63
C GLN A 244 -19.17 -35.14 -15.47
N THR A 245 -20.33 -34.79 -14.90
CA THR A 245 -21.63 -34.82 -15.61
C THR A 245 -21.97 -33.52 -16.33
N SER A 246 -21.06 -32.55 -16.36
CA SER A 246 -21.25 -31.25 -16.99
C SER A 246 -20.63 -31.24 -18.38
N ASP A 247 -21.32 -30.67 -19.39
CA ASP A 247 -20.76 -30.44 -20.73
C ASP A 247 -19.67 -29.35 -20.75
N GLU A 248 -19.36 -28.76 -19.58
CA GLU A 248 -18.44 -27.63 -19.42
C GLU A 248 -17.17 -28.10 -18.71
N THR A 249 -16.07 -28.20 -19.45
CA THR A 249 -14.76 -28.53 -18.86
C THR A 249 -14.23 -27.34 -18.05
N PRO A 250 -13.72 -27.51 -16.82
CA PRO A 250 -13.11 -26.42 -16.06
C PRO A 250 -11.71 -26.07 -16.60
N VAL A 251 -11.44 -24.78 -16.78
CA VAL A 251 -10.14 -24.25 -17.22
C VAL A 251 -9.61 -23.28 -16.18
N LEU A 252 -8.33 -23.45 -15.82
CA LEU A 252 -7.60 -22.51 -14.95
C LEU A 252 -6.89 -21.47 -15.81
N LEU A 253 -7.30 -20.20 -15.65
CA LEU A 253 -6.60 -19.05 -16.23
C LEU A 253 -5.73 -18.39 -15.16
N LEU A 254 -4.43 -18.31 -15.43
CA LEU A 254 -3.47 -17.55 -14.62
C LEU A 254 -3.28 -16.17 -15.24
N ALA A 255 -3.53 -15.10 -14.48
CA ALA A 255 -3.49 -13.71 -14.97
C ALA A 255 -2.79 -12.74 -14.01
#